data_AF-A0A645AH93-F1
#
_entry.id   AF-A0A645AH93-F1
#
_cell.length_a   1.000
_cell.length_b   1.000
_cell.length_c   1.000
_cell.angle_alpha   90.00
_cell.angle_beta   90.00
_cell.angle_gamma   90.00
#
_symmetry.space_group_name_H-M   'P 1'
#
loop_
_entity.id
_entity.type
_entity.pdbx_description
1 polymer ?
#
loop_
_entity_poly.entity_id
_entity_poly.type
_entity_poly.pdbx_seq_one_letter_code
_entity_poly.pdbx_strand_id
1 'polypeptide(L)'
;MLGFNLNPSMALALNKSNTAGSVKENPNVAKAVIQDGVQVINMTVSNKGFTPNAFYVQKGIPVKWIIDGKELNTCNNAIIVPSMDLQKVVKSGENIIEFTPSDKDISFSCWMGMIGGVIRVVDKLDTVDTTVEDPSLPPPAVSPDCCKRPLNEEEQVDVSKESIYGDDITKVPTEMLIGKSEENSLKIEGIGYELKPLISVVKSNETIETEFNLDEFDDKIGEFLVVDGSTGETVASFDGTSGSGKVKFTSGEDGIYGIIKDGAVLGVIKTVEDLESADLEEIRNSMILQ
;
A
#
# COMPACT_ATOMS: atom_id res chain seq x y z
N MET A 1 37.07 3.92 -53.16
CA MET A 1 36.46 5.23 -52.82
C MET A 1 36.21 5.22 -51.32
N LEU A 2 37.00 5.98 -50.58
CA LEU A 2 37.00 6.05 -49.12
C LEU A 2 36.50 7.44 -48.69
N GLY A 3 35.54 7.45 -47.78
CA GLY A 3 35.41 8.39 -46.66
C GLY A 3 35.14 9.86 -46.96
N PHE A 4 33.93 10.32 -46.60
CA PHE A 4 33.73 11.73 -46.24
C PHE A 4 33.84 11.86 -44.72
N ASN A 5 34.84 12.65 -44.31
CA ASN A 5 35.04 13.19 -42.97
C ASN A 5 34.72 14.67 -43.06
N LEU A 6 33.79 15.20 -42.25
CA LEU A 6 33.78 16.60 -41.83
C LEU A 6 33.04 16.77 -40.49
N ASN A 7 33.80 17.06 -39.45
CA ASN A 7 33.41 17.89 -38.31
C ASN A 7 34.55 18.93 -38.21
N PRO A 8 34.32 20.26 -38.10
CA PRO A 8 33.94 20.83 -36.80
C PRO A 8 33.15 22.18 -36.83
N SER A 9 32.36 22.40 -35.77
CA SER A 9 32.11 23.67 -35.04
C SER A 9 32.15 25.07 -35.71
N MET A 10 31.11 25.85 -35.35
CA MET A 10 30.99 27.31 -35.13
C MET A 10 30.44 28.23 -36.23
N ALA A 11 29.22 28.72 -35.98
CA ALA A 11 28.83 30.14 -35.97
C ALA A 11 27.49 30.24 -35.18
N LEU A 12 27.45 30.36 -33.84
CA LEU A 12 27.66 31.53 -32.97
C LEU A 12 26.88 32.82 -33.33
N ALA A 13 25.88 33.16 -32.51
CA ALA A 13 25.76 34.42 -31.74
C ALA A 13 24.48 34.35 -30.86
N LEU A 14 24.60 33.98 -29.58
CA LEU A 14 24.65 34.90 -28.42
C LEU A 14 23.35 35.71 -28.21
N ASN A 15 22.54 35.27 -27.24
CA ASN A 15 22.17 36.19 -26.17
C ASN A 15 22.46 35.52 -24.83
N LYS A 16 23.54 35.99 -24.21
CA LYS A 16 24.08 35.52 -22.93
C LYS A 16 23.72 36.58 -21.91
N SER A 17 22.57 36.46 -21.25
CA SER A 17 22.39 37.10 -19.95
C SER A 17 23.03 36.18 -18.91
N ASN A 18 24.24 36.56 -18.50
CA ASN A 18 24.90 36.03 -17.32
C ASN A 18 24.03 36.31 -16.09
N THR A 19 23.45 35.26 -15.53
CA THR A 19 23.32 35.10 -14.07
C THR A 19 23.71 33.66 -13.76
N ALA A 20 25.02 33.44 -13.70
CA ALA A 20 25.60 32.29 -13.02
C ALA A 20 25.38 32.46 -11.51
N GLY A 21 24.17 32.13 -11.06
CA GLY A 21 23.95 31.57 -9.74
C GLY A 21 23.72 30.09 -9.97
N SER A 22 24.51 29.23 -9.33
CA SER A 22 24.18 27.82 -9.20
C SER A 22 22.86 27.73 -8.42
N VAL A 23 21.73 27.70 -9.14
CA VAL A 23 20.42 27.48 -8.55
C VAL A 23 20.46 26.06 -7.97
N LYS A 24 20.43 25.94 -6.65
CA LYS A 24 20.18 24.67 -5.98
C LYS A 24 18.74 24.29 -6.30
N GLU A 25 18.51 23.57 -7.39
CA GLU A 25 17.19 23.03 -7.67
C GLU A 25 16.86 21.95 -6.62
N ASN A 26 15.75 22.14 -5.90
CA ASN A 26 15.26 21.15 -4.96
C ASN A 26 14.54 20.05 -5.75
N PRO A 27 15.05 18.80 -5.78
CA PRO A 27 14.46 17.72 -6.58
C PRO A 27 13.07 17.29 -6.08
N ASN A 28 12.67 17.73 -4.88
CA ASN A 28 11.41 17.38 -4.24
C ASN A 28 10.27 18.36 -4.54
N VAL A 29 10.57 19.49 -5.19
CA VAL A 29 9.61 20.55 -5.50
C VAL A 29 9.60 20.81 -6.99
N ALA A 30 8.42 20.76 -7.62
CA ALA A 30 8.27 21.07 -9.03
C ALA A 30 7.10 22.03 -9.30
N LYS A 31 7.24 22.84 -10.35
CA LYS A 31 6.13 23.62 -10.93
C LYS A 31 5.57 22.85 -12.13
N ALA A 32 4.27 22.93 -12.32
CA ALA A 32 3.66 22.38 -13.53
C ALA A 32 4.20 23.03 -14.80
N VAL A 33 4.24 22.27 -15.88
CA VAL A 33 4.55 22.80 -17.22
C VAL A 33 3.24 22.89 -17.98
N ILE A 34 2.87 24.09 -18.43
CA ILE A 34 1.65 24.29 -19.21
C ILE A 34 1.93 23.93 -20.68
N GLN A 35 1.17 22.99 -21.21
CA GLN A 35 1.22 22.52 -22.60
C GLN A 35 -0.22 22.45 -23.12
N ASP A 36 -0.51 23.15 -24.21
CA ASP A 36 -1.82 23.13 -24.89
C ASP A 36 -3.04 23.38 -23.97
N GLY A 37 -2.86 24.25 -22.96
CA GLY A 37 -3.93 24.60 -22.00
C GLY A 37 -4.12 23.59 -20.85
N VAL A 38 -3.26 22.58 -20.76
CA VAL A 38 -3.21 21.60 -19.66
C VAL A 38 -1.90 21.78 -18.89
N GLN A 39 -1.94 21.69 -17.58
CA GLN A 39 -0.76 21.71 -16.72
C GLN A 39 -0.29 20.30 -16.45
N VAL A 40 0.95 20.00 -16.82
CA VAL A 40 1.55 18.68 -16.66
C VAL A 40 2.46 18.69 -15.43
N ILE A 41 2.23 17.74 -14.52
CA ILE A 41 3.13 17.45 -13.40
C ILE A 41 3.60 16.00 -13.51
N ASN A 42 4.90 15.78 -13.24
CA ASN A 42 5.53 14.46 -13.32
C ASN A 42 6.04 14.05 -11.95
N MET A 43 5.71 12.83 -11.53
CA MET A 43 6.19 12.23 -10.29
C MET A 43 6.78 10.86 -10.58
N THR A 44 7.91 10.54 -9.97
CA THR A 44 8.46 9.19 -9.89
C THR A 44 8.08 8.56 -8.57
N VAL A 45 7.63 7.30 -8.63
CA VAL A 45 7.47 6.43 -7.47
C VAL A 45 8.61 5.41 -7.48
N SER A 46 9.46 5.45 -6.44
CA SER A 46 10.58 4.53 -6.29
C SER A 46 10.73 4.07 -4.84
N ASN A 47 11.69 3.19 -4.56
CA ASN A 47 12.03 2.74 -3.21
C ASN A 47 12.41 3.90 -2.27
N LYS A 48 12.76 5.08 -2.81
CA LYS A 48 13.02 6.31 -2.04
C LYS A 48 11.75 7.06 -1.65
N GLY A 49 10.61 6.72 -2.26
CA GLY A 49 9.30 7.32 -2.04
C GLY A 49 8.80 8.08 -3.27
N PHE A 50 8.12 9.21 -3.05
CA PHE A 50 7.56 10.06 -4.11
C PHE A 50 8.50 11.21 -4.41
N THR A 51 8.87 11.39 -5.68
CA THR A 51 9.75 12.50 -6.08
C THR A 51 9.38 13.03 -7.45
N PRO A 52 9.09 14.33 -7.59
CA PRO A 52 8.85 15.30 -6.53
C PRO A 52 7.64 14.92 -5.66
N ASN A 53 7.61 15.36 -4.40
CA ASN A 53 6.43 15.21 -3.54
C ASN A 53 5.71 16.53 -3.26
N ALA A 54 6.25 17.66 -3.73
CA ALA A 54 5.59 18.95 -3.70
C ALA A 54 5.44 19.49 -5.12
N PHE A 55 4.23 19.88 -5.47
CA PHE A 55 3.91 20.47 -6.77
C PHE A 55 3.24 21.82 -6.59
N TYR A 56 3.48 22.76 -7.50
CA TYR A 56 2.64 23.94 -7.67
C TYR A 56 1.87 23.85 -8.98
N VAL A 57 0.56 24.06 -8.90
CA VAL A 57 -0.38 24.11 -10.04
C VAL A 57 -1.23 25.35 -9.93
N GLN A 58 -1.77 25.83 -11.04
CA GLN A 58 -2.64 26.98 -11.09
C GLN A 58 -4.12 26.59 -10.95
N LYS A 59 -4.87 27.34 -10.15
CA LYS A 59 -6.32 27.16 -9.99
C LYS A 59 -7.05 27.15 -11.35
N GLY A 60 -8.00 26.24 -11.51
CA GLY A 60 -8.97 26.24 -12.61
C GLY A 60 -8.43 25.79 -13.96
N ILE A 61 -7.15 25.43 -14.09
CA ILE A 61 -6.57 24.85 -15.31
C ILE A 61 -6.51 23.32 -15.16
N PRO A 62 -6.95 22.51 -16.15
CA PRO A 62 -6.85 21.06 -16.05
C PRO A 62 -5.42 20.57 -15.83
N VAL A 63 -5.23 19.65 -14.90
CA VAL A 63 -3.96 19.00 -14.56
C VAL A 63 -3.93 17.60 -15.15
N LYS A 64 -2.83 17.28 -15.83
CA LYS A 64 -2.43 15.91 -16.17
C LYS A 64 -1.27 15.53 -15.26
N TRP A 65 -1.53 14.66 -14.29
CA TRP A 65 -0.53 14.14 -13.39
C TRP A 65 -0.02 12.79 -13.89
N ILE A 66 1.23 12.80 -14.33
CA ILE A 66 1.94 11.64 -14.85
C ILE A 66 2.79 11.05 -13.73
N ILE A 67 2.57 9.77 -13.43
CA ILE A 67 3.21 9.04 -12.34
C ILE A 67 3.96 7.85 -12.92
N ASP A 68 5.28 7.89 -12.83
CA ASP A 68 6.18 6.85 -13.32
C ASP A 68 6.57 5.87 -12.19
N GLY A 69 6.01 4.66 -12.23
CA GLY A 69 6.29 3.60 -11.26
C GLY A 69 7.57 2.83 -11.61
N LYS A 70 8.68 3.10 -10.91
CA LYS A 70 9.99 2.49 -11.18
C LYS A 70 10.33 1.33 -10.24
N GLU A 71 10.40 1.62 -8.95
CA GLU A 71 10.80 0.66 -7.91
C GLU A 71 9.65 0.53 -6.92
N LEU A 72 8.58 -0.10 -7.38
CA LEU A 72 7.36 -0.26 -6.59
C LEU A 72 7.55 -1.31 -5.50
N ASN A 73 6.90 -1.11 -4.36
CA ASN A 73 6.83 -2.05 -3.25
C ASN A 73 5.47 -1.93 -2.56
N THR A 74 5.23 -2.78 -1.56
CA THR A 74 3.97 -2.79 -0.79
C THR A 74 3.67 -1.45 -0.12
N CYS A 75 4.66 -0.58 0.12
CA CYS A 75 4.48 0.69 0.82
C CYS A 75 4.17 1.87 -0.11
N ASN A 76 4.56 1.81 -1.38
CA ASN A 76 4.50 2.95 -2.32
C ASN A 76 3.63 2.71 -3.57
N ASN A 77 3.04 1.53 -3.73
CA ASN A 77 2.27 1.13 -4.94
C ASN A 77 0.86 1.72 -5.06
N ALA A 78 0.48 2.69 -4.22
CA ALA A 78 -0.83 3.32 -4.26
C ALA A 78 -0.72 4.83 -4.03
N ILE A 79 -1.61 5.58 -4.67
CA ILE A 79 -1.82 7.01 -4.46
C ILE A 79 -3.25 7.23 -3.97
N ILE A 80 -3.36 7.81 -2.78
CA ILE A 80 -4.61 8.20 -2.14
C ILE A 80 -4.70 9.73 -2.15
N VAL A 81 -5.83 10.25 -2.62
CA VAL A 81 -6.12 11.69 -2.62
C VAL A 81 -7.50 11.90 -1.98
N PRO A 82 -7.58 12.13 -0.66
CA PRO A 82 -8.85 12.16 0.07
C PRO A 82 -9.81 13.25 -0.41
N SER A 83 -9.29 14.43 -0.78
CA SER A 83 -10.13 15.55 -1.25
C SER A 83 -10.80 15.30 -2.60
N MET A 84 -10.37 14.26 -3.32
CA MET A 84 -10.91 13.85 -4.62
C MET A 84 -11.62 12.50 -4.57
N ASP A 85 -11.72 11.87 -3.38
CA ASP A 85 -12.19 10.49 -3.22
C ASP A 85 -11.47 9.50 -4.16
N LEU A 86 -10.17 9.72 -4.36
CA LEU A 86 -9.37 8.97 -5.33
C LEU A 86 -8.45 7.98 -4.61
N GLN A 87 -8.53 6.71 -5.04
CA GLN A 87 -7.56 5.68 -4.72
C GLN A 87 -7.05 5.06 -6.02
N LYS A 88 -5.76 5.16 -6.29
CA LYS A 88 -5.14 4.71 -7.54
C LYS A 88 -4.00 3.75 -7.23
N VAL A 89 -4.14 2.49 -7.63
CA VAL A 89 -3.02 1.54 -7.67
C VAL A 89 -2.06 1.98 -8.78
N VAL A 90 -0.77 2.12 -8.44
CA VAL A 90 0.32 2.49 -9.34
C VAL A 90 0.89 1.22 -9.96
N LYS A 91 0.90 1.16 -11.28
CA LYS A 91 1.54 0.07 -12.03
C LYS A 91 2.95 0.48 -12.45
N SER A 92 3.79 -0.49 -12.80
CA SER A 92 5.10 -0.18 -13.38
C SER A 92 4.94 0.63 -14.67
N GLY A 93 5.80 1.63 -14.85
CA GLY A 93 5.70 2.60 -15.94
C GLY A 93 4.67 3.69 -15.71
N GLU A 94 4.09 4.21 -16.80
CA GLU A 94 3.27 5.42 -16.77
C GLU A 94 1.85 5.17 -16.23
N ASN A 95 1.44 5.99 -15.27
CA ASN A 95 0.08 6.07 -14.74
C ASN A 95 -0.39 7.52 -14.82
N ILE A 96 -1.65 7.74 -15.22
CA ILE A 96 -2.20 9.08 -15.41
C ILE A 96 -3.38 9.31 -14.47
N ILE A 97 -3.38 10.48 -13.83
CA ILE A 97 -4.52 11.04 -13.07
C ILE A 97 -4.82 12.42 -13.67
N GLU A 98 -6.08 12.68 -13.99
CA GLU A 98 -6.53 13.96 -14.54
C GLU A 98 -7.56 14.61 -13.61
N PHE A 99 -7.39 15.90 -13.34
CA PHE A 99 -8.30 16.66 -12.49
C PHE A 99 -8.21 18.16 -12.76
N THR A 100 -9.17 18.93 -12.26
CA THR A 100 -9.11 20.40 -12.29
C THR A 100 -9.08 20.94 -10.85
N PRO A 101 -7.97 21.58 -10.40
CA PRO A 101 -7.85 22.08 -9.05
C PRO A 101 -8.78 23.27 -8.81
N SER A 102 -9.40 23.29 -7.63
CA SER A 102 -10.24 24.39 -7.14
C SER A 102 -9.40 25.44 -6.41
N ASP A 103 -9.83 25.91 -5.23
CA ASP A 103 -9.10 26.88 -4.40
C ASP A 103 -8.24 26.25 -3.30
N LYS A 104 -8.38 24.94 -3.11
CA LYS A 104 -7.75 24.23 -1.98
C LYS A 104 -6.57 23.41 -2.46
N ASP A 105 -5.52 23.40 -1.64
CA ASP A 105 -4.41 22.48 -1.79
C ASP A 105 -4.86 21.03 -1.70
N ILE A 106 -4.13 20.15 -2.39
CA ILE A 106 -4.48 18.75 -2.53
C ILE A 106 -3.35 17.92 -1.93
N SER A 107 -3.61 17.32 -0.77
CA SER A 107 -2.70 16.36 -0.15
C SER A 107 -2.87 14.98 -0.78
N PHE A 108 -1.76 14.28 -0.97
CA PHE A 108 -1.76 12.90 -1.44
C PHE A 108 -0.78 12.05 -0.62
N SER A 109 -1.03 10.75 -0.57
CA SER A 109 -0.17 9.82 0.16
C SER A 109 -0.20 8.41 -0.42
N CYS A 110 0.66 7.53 0.08
CA CYS A 110 0.46 6.10 -0.05
C CYS A 110 -0.75 5.60 0.78
N TRP A 111 -1.12 4.34 0.62
CA TRP A 111 -2.28 3.74 1.29
C TRP A 111 -2.18 3.77 2.82
N MET A 112 -0.96 3.72 3.37
CA MET A 112 -0.70 3.82 4.82
C MET A 112 -0.58 5.27 5.32
N GLY A 113 -0.62 6.27 4.42
CA GLY A 113 -0.45 7.68 4.79
C GLY A 113 0.99 8.10 5.14
N MET A 114 1.98 7.20 5.07
CA MET A 114 3.36 7.47 5.51
C MET A 114 4.21 8.23 4.48
N ILE A 115 4.07 7.89 3.19
CA ILE A 115 4.79 8.54 2.09
C ILE A 115 3.81 9.55 1.49
N GLY A 116 4.09 10.84 1.64
CA GLY A 116 3.11 11.89 1.37
C GLY A 116 3.66 13.07 0.61
N GLY A 117 2.76 13.79 -0.03
CA GLY A 117 3.05 14.99 -0.78
C GLY A 117 1.88 15.95 -0.82
N VAL A 118 2.12 17.11 -1.43
CA VAL A 118 1.13 18.16 -1.57
C VAL A 118 1.19 18.78 -2.97
N ILE A 119 0.03 19.03 -3.54
CA ILE A 119 -0.14 19.86 -4.73
C ILE A 119 -0.71 21.20 -4.24
N ARG A 120 0.14 22.22 -4.22
CA ARG A 120 -0.20 23.60 -3.90
C ARG A 120 -0.93 24.25 -5.05
N VAL A 121 -2.10 24.80 -4.76
CA VAL A 121 -2.91 25.50 -5.75
C VAL A 121 -2.71 27.00 -5.61
N VAL A 122 -2.18 27.63 -6.66
CA VAL A 122 -1.86 29.06 -6.69
C VAL A 122 -2.70 29.80 -7.73
N ASP A 123 -2.84 31.11 -7.56
CA ASP A 123 -3.53 31.96 -8.54
C ASP A 123 -2.74 32.09 -9.85
N LYS A 124 -1.41 32.16 -9.76
CA LYS A 124 -0.50 32.31 -10.89
C LYS A 124 0.76 31.48 -10.69
N LEU A 125 1.09 30.63 -11.66
CA LEU A 125 2.25 29.76 -11.54
C LEU A 125 3.58 30.53 -11.66
N ASP A 126 3.60 31.60 -12.46
CA ASP A 126 4.79 32.42 -12.73
C ASP A 126 5.27 33.20 -11.49
N THR A 127 4.41 33.39 -10.49
CA THR A 127 4.75 34.09 -9.24
C THR A 127 5.40 33.19 -8.20
N VAL A 128 5.48 31.88 -8.46
CA VAL A 128 6.09 30.91 -7.53
C VAL A 128 7.59 30.82 -7.77
N ASP A 129 8.38 31.17 -6.75
CA ASP A 129 9.83 30.98 -6.73
C ASP A 129 10.20 29.70 -5.96
N THR A 130 10.55 28.64 -6.69
CA THR A 130 10.96 27.35 -6.11
C THR A 130 12.42 27.32 -5.67
N THR A 131 13.16 28.42 -5.81
CA THR A 131 14.55 28.55 -5.31
C THR A 131 14.60 28.98 -3.85
N VAL A 132 13.47 29.48 -3.33
CA VAL A 132 13.29 29.83 -1.92
C VAL A 132 12.65 28.64 -1.21
N GLU A 133 13.17 28.28 -0.05
CA GLU A 133 12.56 27.24 0.78
C GLU A 133 11.17 27.70 1.25
N ASP A 134 10.16 26.87 0.98
CA ASP A 134 8.80 27.04 1.49
C ASP A 134 8.62 26.12 2.71
N PRO A 135 8.61 26.66 3.95
CA PRO A 135 8.52 25.86 5.17
C PRO A 135 7.15 25.20 5.36
N SER A 136 6.16 25.53 4.53
CA SER A 136 4.85 24.88 4.56
C SER A 136 4.88 23.52 3.86
N LEU A 137 5.85 23.28 2.96
CA LEU A 137 5.93 22.03 2.20
C LEU A 137 6.35 20.87 3.11
N PRO A 138 5.83 19.66 2.86
CA PRO A 138 6.27 18.47 3.57
C PRO A 138 7.77 18.23 3.30
N PRO A 139 8.48 17.60 4.26
CA PRO A 139 9.84 17.14 3.98
C PRO A 139 9.84 16.18 2.78
N PRO A 140 11.01 15.93 2.16
CA PRO A 140 11.12 14.91 1.13
C PRO A 140 10.43 13.63 1.58
N ALA A 141 9.60 13.05 0.72
CA ALA A 141 8.85 11.84 1.02
C ALA A 141 9.82 10.65 1.00
N VAL A 142 10.63 10.52 2.05
CA VAL A 142 11.61 9.45 2.18
C VAL A 142 10.91 8.22 2.75
N SER A 143 10.88 7.15 1.97
CA SER A 143 10.54 5.82 2.45
C SER A 143 11.36 5.50 3.72
N PRO A 144 10.73 5.16 4.86
CA PRO A 144 11.41 4.67 6.05
C PRO A 144 12.34 3.49 5.73
N ASP A 145 13.35 3.20 6.56
CA ASP A 145 14.31 2.11 6.28
C ASP A 145 13.63 0.73 6.12
N CYS A 146 12.48 0.49 6.76
CA CYS A 146 11.66 -0.70 6.53
C CYS A 146 11.11 -0.80 5.09
N CYS A 147 11.04 0.33 4.36
CA CYS A 147 10.51 0.46 3.00
C CYS A 147 11.61 0.57 1.93
N LYS A 148 12.90 0.60 2.29
CA LYS A 148 14.04 0.73 1.36
C LYS A 148 14.60 -0.60 0.85
N ARG A 149 13.99 -1.71 1.23
CA ARG A 149 14.39 -3.04 0.75
C ARG A 149 14.10 -3.11 -0.76
N PRO A 150 15.12 -3.26 -1.63
CA PRO A 150 14.90 -3.41 -3.06
C PRO A 150 14.13 -4.72 -3.30
N LEU A 151 13.22 -4.73 -4.27
CA LEU A 151 12.80 -5.99 -4.87
C LEU A 151 14.05 -6.57 -5.52
N ASN A 152 14.69 -7.55 -4.88
CA ASN A 152 15.60 -8.43 -5.60
C ASN A 152 14.77 -9.08 -6.70
N GLU A 153 15.36 -9.30 -7.87
CA GLU A 153 14.74 -9.96 -9.03
C GLU A 153 14.31 -11.43 -8.76
N GLU A 154 14.34 -11.87 -7.50
CA GLU A 154 13.89 -13.18 -7.00
C GLU A 154 12.72 -13.09 -5.99
N GLU A 155 12.26 -11.87 -5.65
CA GLU A 155 11.05 -11.64 -4.84
C GLU A 155 10.08 -10.73 -5.60
N GLN A 156 9.69 -11.14 -6.81
CA GLN A 156 8.37 -10.77 -7.29
C GLN A 156 7.38 -11.25 -6.22
N VAL A 157 6.63 -10.34 -5.59
CA VAL A 157 5.26 -10.68 -5.24
C VAL A 157 4.62 -10.98 -6.57
N ASP A 158 4.62 -12.27 -6.86
CA ASP A 158 4.06 -12.82 -8.06
C ASP A 158 2.60 -12.38 -8.11
N VAL A 159 2.28 -11.47 -9.03
CA VAL A 159 0.89 -11.15 -9.36
C VAL A 159 0.21 -12.34 -10.06
N SER A 160 0.92 -13.48 -10.18
CA SER A 160 0.41 -14.81 -10.50
C SER A 160 0.45 -15.83 -9.34
N LYS A 161 0.78 -15.43 -8.10
CA LYS A 161 0.40 -16.25 -6.93
C LYS A 161 -1.10 -16.12 -6.75
N GLU A 162 -1.81 -17.02 -7.42
CA GLU A 162 -3.25 -17.18 -7.26
C GLU A 162 -3.60 -17.30 -5.78
N SER A 163 -4.62 -16.56 -5.35
CA SER A 163 -5.22 -16.76 -4.02
C SER A 163 -5.55 -18.25 -3.86
N ILE A 164 -5.29 -18.81 -2.68
CA ILE A 164 -5.71 -20.19 -2.36
C ILE A 164 -7.25 -20.32 -2.34
N TYR A 165 -7.95 -19.19 -2.36
CA TYR A 165 -9.40 -19.04 -2.46
C TYR A 165 -9.86 -18.50 -3.82
N GLY A 166 -8.95 -18.23 -4.75
CA GLY A 166 -9.25 -17.68 -6.07
C GLY A 166 -9.85 -16.26 -6.05
N ASP A 167 -10.27 -15.79 -7.21
CA ASP A 167 -10.73 -14.40 -7.39
C ASP A 167 -12.14 -14.11 -6.88
N ASP A 168 -12.92 -15.17 -6.58
CA ASP A 168 -14.32 -15.07 -6.17
C ASP A 168 -14.59 -16.01 -4.99
N ILE A 169 -14.48 -15.45 -3.79
CA ILE A 169 -14.68 -16.15 -2.52
C ILE A 169 -16.08 -16.79 -2.38
N THR A 170 -17.07 -16.29 -3.12
CA THR A 170 -18.43 -16.84 -3.11
C THR A 170 -18.52 -18.20 -3.81
N LYS A 171 -17.53 -18.53 -4.67
CA LYS A 171 -17.44 -19.82 -5.35
C LYS A 171 -16.61 -20.86 -4.62
N VAL A 172 -15.90 -20.46 -3.56
CA VAL A 172 -15.05 -21.37 -2.78
C VAL A 172 -15.92 -22.31 -1.96
N PRO A 173 -15.59 -23.61 -1.85
CA PRO A 173 -16.31 -24.52 -0.97
C PRO A 173 -16.20 -24.11 0.51
N THR A 174 -17.27 -24.32 1.29
CA THR A 174 -17.32 -23.89 2.69
C THR A 174 -16.27 -24.59 3.54
N GLU A 175 -15.99 -25.85 3.28
CA GLU A 175 -14.96 -26.64 3.95
C GLU A 175 -13.52 -26.17 3.65
N MET A 176 -13.32 -25.39 2.59
CA MET A 176 -12.03 -24.75 2.31
C MET A 176 -11.88 -23.44 3.10
N LEU A 177 -12.98 -22.69 3.26
CA LEU A 177 -13.00 -21.41 3.97
C LEU A 177 -13.04 -21.59 5.48
N ILE A 178 -13.73 -22.62 5.96
CA ILE A 178 -14.09 -22.79 7.36
C ILE A 178 -13.54 -24.09 7.92
N GLY A 179 -12.75 -24.01 8.99
CA GLY A 179 -12.25 -25.16 9.73
C GLY A 179 -12.70 -25.12 11.19
N LYS A 180 -12.92 -26.29 11.79
CA LYS A 180 -13.28 -26.44 13.21
C LYS A 180 -12.05 -26.82 14.03
N SER A 181 -12.01 -26.41 15.30
CA SER A 181 -11.03 -26.95 16.25
C SER A 181 -11.33 -28.41 16.58
N GLU A 182 -10.29 -29.20 16.82
CA GLU A 182 -10.36 -30.57 17.33
C GLU A 182 -9.77 -30.60 18.75
N GLU A 183 -10.50 -31.13 19.73
CA GLU A 183 -10.02 -31.23 21.12
C GLU A 183 -9.50 -29.89 21.72
N ASN A 184 -10.18 -28.78 21.41
CA ASN A 184 -9.77 -27.40 21.75
C ASN A 184 -8.41 -26.96 21.14
N SER A 185 -7.90 -27.71 20.16
CA SER A 185 -6.76 -27.34 19.34
C SER A 185 -7.22 -26.86 17.98
N LEU A 186 -6.70 -25.72 17.54
CA LEU A 186 -6.92 -25.16 16.22
C LEU A 186 -5.62 -25.15 15.45
N LYS A 187 -5.65 -25.58 14.18
CA LYS A 187 -4.50 -25.54 13.29
C LYS A 187 -4.78 -24.57 12.15
N ILE A 188 -3.81 -23.68 11.91
CA ILE A 188 -3.88 -22.69 10.86
C ILE A 188 -2.61 -22.80 10.01
N GLU A 189 -2.78 -22.96 8.70
CA GLU A 189 -1.72 -22.98 7.72
C GLU A 189 -1.64 -21.61 7.02
N GLY A 190 -0.47 -21.00 7.00
CA GLY A 190 -0.21 -19.85 6.16
C GLY A 190 0.38 -20.31 4.82
N ILE A 191 -0.28 -19.98 3.73
CA ILE A 191 0.12 -20.34 2.36
C ILE A 191 0.10 -19.07 1.51
N GLY A 192 1.27 -18.67 0.98
CA GLY A 192 1.40 -17.39 0.30
C GLY A 192 1.09 -16.25 1.26
N TYR A 193 0.07 -15.44 0.95
CA TYR A 193 -0.35 -14.30 1.78
C TYR A 193 -1.65 -14.55 2.55
N GLU A 194 -2.18 -15.78 2.54
CA GLU A 194 -3.48 -16.13 3.13
C GLU A 194 -3.35 -17.18 4.22
N LEU A 195 -4.28 -17.16 5.18
CA LEU A 195 -4.42 -18.20 6.20
C LEU A 195 -5.51 -19.19 5.81
N LYS A 196 -5.29 -20.47 6.14
CA LYS A 196 -6.20 -21.57 5.95
C LYS A 196 -6.42 -22.33 7.26
N PRO A 197 -7.66 -22.49 7.73
CA PRO A 197 -8.88 -21.91 7.17
C PRO A 197 -8.92 -20.37 7.36
N LEU A 198 -9.70 -19.68 6.54
CA LEU A 198 -9.92 -18.24 6.66
C LEU A 198 -10.78 -17.91 7.89
N ILE A 199 -11.79 -18.75 8.14
CA ILE A 199 -12.66 -18.70 9.32
C ILE A 199 -12.43 -19.97 10.13
N SER A 200 -12.07 -19.80 11.39
CA SER A 200 -11.92 -20.90 12.33
C SER A 200 -13.11 -20.90 13.29
N VAL A 201 -13.67 -22.07 13.56
CA VAL A 201 -14.80 -22.23 14.47
C VAL A 201 -14.32 -23.00 15.70
N VAL A 202 -14.49 -22.38 16.87
CA VAL A 202 -14.03 -22.90 18.16
C VAL A 202 -15.18 -22.95 19.15
N LYS A 203 -15.06 -23.79 20.17
CA LYS A 203 -16.07 -23.86 21.22
C LYS A 203 -16.01 -22.62 22.12
N SER A 204 -17.17 -22.09 22.51
CA SER A 204 -17.30 -20.96 23.43
C SER A 204 -16.89 -21.31 24.85
N ASN A 205 -16.38 -20.36 25.62
CA ASN A 205 -16.00 -20.50 27.04
C ASN A 205 -14.94 -21.58 27.31
N GLU A 206 -14.10 -21.89 26.33
CA GLU A 206 -13.05 -22.90 26.42
C GLU A 206 -11.69 -22.25 26.13
N THR A 207 -10.63 -22.81 26.69
CA THR A 207 -9.28 -22.37 26.33
C THR A 207 -8.82 -23.10 25.09
N ILE A 208 -8.53 -22.33 24.05
CA ILE A 208 -8.14 -22.82 22.74
C ILE A 208 -6.63 -22.67 22.57
N GLU A 209 -5.97 -23.75 22.14
CA GLU A 209 -4.57 -23.75 21.72
C GLU A 209 -4.50 -23.70 20.20
N THR A 210 -3.99 -22.60 19.66
CA THR A 210 -3.89 -22.41 18.20
C THR A 210 -2.43 -22.57 17.77
N GLU A 211 -2.20 -23.48 16.83
CA GLU A 211 -0.91 -23.72 16.20
C GLU A 211 -0.92 -23.18 14.78
N PHE A 212 0.06 -22.33 14.47
CA PHE A 212 0.28 -21.77 13.15
C PHE A 212 1.46 -22.50 12.50
N ASN A 213 1.21 -23.10 11.33
CA ASN A 213 2.27 -23.50 10.41
C ASN A 213 2.45 -22.37 9.40
N LEU A 214 3.60 -21.70 9.44
CA LEU A 214 3.92 -20.55 8.60
C LEU A 214 5.07 -20.85 7.63
N ASP A 215 5.42 -22.13 7.42
CA ASP A 215 6.53 -22.50 6.56
C ASP A 215 6.37 -21.96 5.13
N GLU A 216 5.15 -22.05 4.59
CA GLU A 216 4.76 -21.59 3.25
C GLU A 216 4.16 -20.18 3.23
N PHE A 217 4.14 -19.48 4.37
CA PHE A 217 3.62 -18.12 4.48
C PHE A 217 4.69 -17.09 4.10
N ASP A 218 4.35 -16.17 3.20
CA ASP A 218 5.26 -15.19 2.63
C ASP A 218 5.74 -14.19 3.69
N ASP A 219 4.83 -13.75 4.60
CA ASP A 219 5.12 -12.75 5.63
C ASP A 219 5.11 -13.34 7.06
N LYS A 220 5.93 -14.37 7.26
CA LYS A 220 5.98 -15.15 8.52
C LYS A 220 6.74 -14.55 9.69
N ILE A 221 7.45 -13.44 9.49
CA ILE A 221 8.29 -12.81 10.53
C ILE A 221 7.56 -11.60 11.09
N GLY A 222 7.44 -11.53 12.41
CA GLY A 222 6.82 -10.40 13.13
C GLY A 222 5.74 -10.83 14.12
N GLU A 223 5.15 -9.86 14.79
CA GLU A 223 4.11 -10.13 15.79
C GLU A 223 2.75 -10.39 15.13
N PHE A 224 2.12 -11.48 15.53
CA PHE A 224 0.73 -11.81 15.21
C PHE A 224 -0.11 -11.62 16.47
N LEU A 225 -1.27 -10.99 16.29
CA LEU A 225 -2.20 -10.68 17.36
C LEU A 225 -3.50 -11.46 17.16
N VAL A 226 -4.07 -11.96 18.25
CA VAL A 226 -5.47 -12.38 18.33
C VAL A 226 -6.21 -11.31 19.11
N VAL A 227 -7.17 -10.66 18.47
CA VAL A 227 -7.87 -9.49 18.99
C VAL A 227 -9.35 -9.78 19.09
N ASP A 228 -9.97 -9.48 20.23
CA ASP A 228 -11.42 -9.56 20.39
C ASP A 228 -12.11 -8.50 19.52
N GLY A 229 -12.99 -8.94 18.63
CA GLY A 229 -13.67 -8.07 17.66
C GLY A 229 -14.70 -7.13 18.28
N SER A 230 -15.16 -7.39 19.50
CA SER A 230 -16.11 -6.53 20.21
C SER A 230 -15.40 -5.45 21.03
N THR A 231 -14.30 -5.79 21.70
CA THR A 231 -13.59 -4.86 22.60
C THR A 231 -12.37 -4.21 21.94
N GLY A 232 -11.81 -4.83 20.90
CA GLY A 232 -10.53 -4.45 20.30
C GLY A 232 -9.32 -4.82 21.16
N GLU A 233 -9.50 -5.56 22.25
CA GLU A 233 -8.40 -5.96 23.14
C GLU A 233 -7.64 -7.16 22.56
N THR A 234 -6.31 -7.10 22.63
CA THR A 234 -5.45 -8.24 22.32
C THR A 234 -5.59 -9.30 23.40
N VAL A 235 -6.13 -10.47 23.03
CA VAL A 235 -6.33 -11.61 23.94
C VAL A 235 -5.17 -12.60 23.90
N ALA A 236 -4.39 -12.61 22.82
CA ALA A 236 -3.12 -13.33 22.72
C ALA A 236 -2.23 -12.71 21.63
N SER A 237 -0.92 -12.95 21.72
CA SER A 237 0.01 -12.66 20.64
C SER A 237 1.13 -13.70 20.59
N PHE A 238 1.78 -13.80 19.44
CA PHE A 238 3.02 -14.55 19.29
C PHE A 238 3.94 -13.86 18.28
N ASP A 239 5.24 -14.02 18.49
CA ASP A 239 6.23 -13.66 17.48
C ASP A 239 6.41 -14.80 16.48
N GLY A 240 6.04 -14.55 15.23
CA GLY A 240 6.35 -15.42 14.11
C GLY A 240 7.87 -15.52 13.95
N THR A 241 8.42 -16.69 14.25
CA THR A 241 9.83 -17.03 14.04
C THR A 241 9.93 -18.30 13.21
N SER A 242 10.95 -18.37 12.34
CA SER A 242 11.27 -19.47 11.40
C SER A 242 10.27 -20.64 11.33
N GLY A 243 9.09 -20.40 10.72
CA GLY A 243 8.18 -21.44 10.23
C GLY A 243 6.98 -21.80 11.10
N SER A 244 6.86 -21.37 12.36
CA SER A 244 5.69 -21.73 13.18
C SER A 244 5.39 -20.75 14.32
N GLY A 245 4.16 -20.82 14.83
CA GLY A 245 3.68 -20.01 15.95
C GLY A 245 2.69 -20.76 16.82
N LYS A 246 2.59 -20.40 18.11
CA LYS A 246 1.58 -20.96 19.02
C LYS A 246 1.02 -19.87 19.92
N VAL A 247 -0.29 -19.88 20.10
CA VAL A 247 -0.99 -19.02 21.05
C VAL A 247 -2.02 -19.81 21.82
N LYS A 248 -2.36 -19.30 22.99
CA LYS A 248 -3.42 -19.84 23.84
C LYS A 248 -4.27 -18.69 24.35
N PHE A 249 -5.57 -18.80 24.18
CA PHE A 249 -6.53 -17.81 24.69
C PHE A 249 -7.83 -18.50 25.10
N THR A 250 -8.61 -17.86 25.96
CA THR A 250 -9.93 -18.35 26.36
C THR A 250 -11.00 -17.61 25.57
N SER A 251 -11.86 -18.36 24.89
CA SER A 251 -12.96 -17.81 24.11
C SER A 251 -14.11 -17.34 25.02
N GLY A 252 -14.84 -16.33 24.57
CA GLY A 252 -16.10 -15.89 25.19
C GLY A 252 -17.30 -16.71 24.73
N GLU A 253 -18.49 -16.32 25.18
CA GLU A 253 -19.77 -16.97 24.85
C GLU A 253 -20.14 -16.78 23.38
N ASP A 254 -20.24 -15.52 22.93
CA ASP A 254 -20.51 -15.14 21.53
C ASP A 254 -19.39 -14.24 20.98
N GLY A 255 -18.18 -14.81 20.87
CA GLY A 255 -16.96 -14.13 20.46
C GLY A 255 -16.69 -14.20 18.96
N ILE A 256 -16.17 -13.10 18.42
CA ILE A 256 -15.48 -13.04 17.13
C ILE A 256 -14.09 -12.49 17.42
N TYR A 257 -13.05 -13.17 16.98
CA TYR A 257 -11.67 -12.75 17.16
C TYR A 257 -10.99 -12.59 15.79
N GLY A 258 -10.26 -11.49 15.60
CA GLY A 258 -9.43 -11.27 14.43
C GLY A 258 -8.01 -11.78 14.65
N ILE A 259 -7.44 -12.46 13.65
CA ILE A 259 -6.01 -12.72 13.57
C ILE A 259 -5.39 -11.58 12.76
N ILE A 260 -4.54 -10.78 13.40
CA ILE A 260 -4.05 -9.52 12.85
C ILE A 260 -2.53 -9.53 12.79
N LYS A 261 -1.98 -9.07 11.67
CA LYS A 261 -0.55 -8.75 11.51
C LYS A 261 -0.41 -7.41 10.80
N ASP A 262 0.42 -6.52 11.34
CA ASP A 262 0.69 -5.19 10.77
C ASP A 262 -0.58 -4.37 10.43
N GLY A 263 -1.64 -4.56 11.23
CA GLY A 263 -2.94 -3.90 11.05
C GLY A 263 -3.86 -4.54 10.00
N ALA A 264 -3.42 -5.58 9.29
CA ALA A 264 -4.24 -6.35 8.37
C ALA A 264 -4.90 -7.54 9.07
N VAL A 265 -6.19 -7.77 8.81
CA VAL A 265 -6.91 -8.96 9.27
C VAL A 265 -6.62 -10.10 8.30
N LEU A 266 -5.99 -11.17 8.81
CA LEU A 266 -5.59 -12.33 8.04
C LEU A 266 -6.59 -13.49 8.11
N GLY A 267 -7.41 -13.52 9.17
CA GLY A 267 -8.41 -14.54 9.42
C GLY A 267 -9.27 -14.22 10.63
N VAL A 268 -10.34 -15.00 10.81
CA VAL A 268 -11.33 -14.80 11.87
C VAL A 268 -11.51 -16.10 12.66
N ILE A 269 -11.69 -15.98 13.97
CA ILE A 269 -12.08 -17.09 14.84
C ILE A 269 -13.48 -16.78 15.40
N LYS A 270 -14.46 -17.64 15.13
CA LYS A 270 -15.84 -17.57 15.62
C LYS A 270 -16.07 -18.59 16.73
N THR A 271 -16.73 -18.18 17.80
CA THR A 271 -17.18 -19.13 18.83
C THR A 271 -18.54 -19.70 18.50
N VAL A 272 -18.76 -20.95 18.89
CA VAL A 272 -20.05 -21.64 18.88
C VAL A 272 -20.23 -22.43 20.17
N GLU A 273 -21.47 -22.61 20.62
CA GLU A 273 -21.77 -23.41 21.82
C GLU A 273 -21.42 -24.90 21.61
N ASP A 274 -21.72 -25.42 20.43
CA ASP A 274 -21.49 -26.82 20.05
C ASP A 274 -20.84 -26.91 18.66
N LEU A 275 -19.64 -27.49 18.62
CA LEU A 275 -18.88 -27.67 17.38
C LEU A 275 -19.52 -28.69 16.45
N GLU A 276 -20.18 -29.72 16.96
CA GLU A 276 -20.75 -30.80 16.14
C GLU A 276 -21.96 -30.32 15.36
N SER A 277 -22.84 -29.56 16.02
CA SER A 277 -24.08 -29.05 15.42
C SER A 277 -23.96 -27.68 14.75
N ALA A 278 -22.79 -27.02 14.83
CA ALA A 278 -22.57 -25.72 14.19
C ALA A 278 -22.82 -25.77 12.66
N ASP A 279 -23.75 -24.92 12.20
CA ASP A 279 -24.08 -24.73 10.79
C ASP A 279 -23.02 -23.84 10.12
N LEU A 280 -22.14 -24.47 9.34
CA LEU A 280 -21.05 -23.76 8.67
C LEU A 280 -21.53 -22.87 7.52
N GLU A 281 -22.66 -23.18 6.88
CA GLU A 281 -23.21 -22.34 5.81
C GLU A 281 -23.81 -21.06 6.39
N GLU A 282 -24.49 -21.17 7.54
CA GLU A 282 -24.98 -19.99 8.26
C GLU A 282 -23.82 -19.09 8.69
N ILE A 283 -22.76 -19.68 9.28
CA ILE A 283 -21.55 -18.94 9.67
C ILE A 283 -20.92 -18.27 8.44
N ARG A 284 -20.75 -19.01 7.34
CA ARG A 284 -20.23 -18.48 6.07
C ARG A 284 -21.02 -17.26 5.61
N ASN A 285 -22.35 -17.38 5.54
CA ASN A 285 -23.22 -16.31 5.06
C ASN A 285 -23.13 -15.07 5.95
N SER A 286 -23.04 -15.26 7.27
CA SER A 286 -22.92 -14.16 8.23
C SER A 286 -21.60 -13.39 8.10
N MET A 287 -20.52 -14.02 7.62
CA MET A 287 -19.18 -13.44 7.61
C MET A 287 -18.69 -13.01 6.22
N ILE A 288 -19.19 -13.60 5.14
CA ILE A 288 -18.65 -13.40 3.78
C ILE A 288 -19.65 -12.70 2.85
N LEU A 289 -20.96 -12.90 3.00
CA LEU A 289 -21.97 -12.48 2.00
C LEU A 289 -22.83 -11.27 2.43
N GLN A 290 -22.27 -10.31 3.18
CA GLN A 290 -22.99 -9.10 3.61
C GLN A 290 -23.12 -8.05 2.50
#